data_AF-A0A1G0CHF6-F1
#
_entry.id   AF-A0A1G0CHF6-F1
#
_cell.length_a   1.000
_cell.length_b   1.000
_cell.length_c   1.000
_cell.angle_alpha   90.00
_cell.angle_beta   90.00
_cell.angle_gamma   90.00
#
_symmetry.space_group_name_H-M   'P 1'
#
loop_
_entity.id
_entity.type
_entity.pdbx_description
1 polymer ?
#
loop_
_entity_poly.entity_id
_entity_poly.type
_entity_poly.pdbx_seq_one_letter_code
_entity_poly.pdbx_strand_id
1 'polypeptide(L)'
;MSRNINQQESMRIAAERMRLKKEREAREEKEFYERITSGTPWLLFKTVVVFCTLMALITTFEIFVDGPTKKLSENDWKIDRDWEWTWHTILDVEGYMFTPELRDWSGHMENTLEMTYSPVFRTGKKLSYDIEVNESTIRRHEEIRQSSIFTWFPAFQLFLLIPLITFIFKRQSAWFNFARIASFVFVLPGTLLVMYWTLL
;
A
#
# COMPACT_ATOMS: atom_id res chain seq x y z
N MET A 1 64.91 4.92 -15.78
CA MET A 1 64.26 5.44 -14.55
C MET A 1 63.30 6.62 -14.79
N SER A 2 63.55 7.52 -15.75
CA SER A 2 62.68 8.70 -16.02
C SER A 2 61.19 8.39 -16.35
N ARG A 3 60.92 7.28 -17.06
CA ARG A 3 59.56 6.92 -17.50
C ARG A 3 58.59 6.53 -16.35
N ASN A 4 59.12 6.06 -15.22
CA ASN A 4 58.33 5.60 -14.07
C ASN A 4 57.86 6.76 -13.17
N ILE A 5 58.68 7.81 -13.05
CA ILE A 5 58.38 9.04 -12.30
C ILE A 5 57.22 9.79 -12.97
N ASN A 6 57.21 9.86 -14.30
CA ASN A 6 56.18 10.55 -15.08
C ASN A 6 54.79 9.86 -14.99
N GLN A 7 54.75 8.52 -14.87
CA GLN A 7 53.50 7.78 -14.67
C GLN A 7 52.92 8.00 -13.25
N GLN A 8 53.75 7.95 -12.22
CA GLN A 8 53.31 8.21 -10.84
C GLN A 8 52.80 9.65 -10.67
N GLU A 9 53.47 10.62 -11.28
CA GLU A 9 53.05 12.02 -11.26
C GLU A 9 51.73 12.23 -12.01
N SER A 10 51.54 11.56 -13.17
CA SER A 10 50.26 11.58 -13.90
C SER A 10 49.10 10.96 -13.11
N MET A 11 49.35 9.87 -12.38
CA MET A 11 48.36 9.21 -11.52
C MET A 11 47.99 10.09 -10.33
N ARG A 12 48.96 10.79 -9.75
CA ARG A 12 48.74 11.74 -8.65
C ARG A 12 47.92 12.95 -9.10
N ILE A 13 48.22 13.51 -10.27
CA ILE A 13 47.44 14.60 -10.87
C ILE A 13 46.01 14.13 -11.20
N ALA A 14 45.85 12.91 -11.72
CA ALA A 14 44.53 12.34 -12.00
C ALA A 14 43.72 12.11 -10.71
N ALA A 15 44.35 11.61 -9.64
CA ALA A 15 43.72 11.42 -8.35
C ALA A 15 43.31 12.76 -7.71
N GLU A 16 44.15 13.78 -7.82
CA GLU A 16 43.87 15.14 -7.32
C GLU A 16 42.74 15.81 -8.11
N ARG A 17 42.72 15.67 -9.44
CA ARG A 17 41.60 16.11 -10.29
C ARG A 17 40.31 15.38 -9.94
N MET A 18 40.35 14.07 -9.69
CA MET A 18 39.18 13.29 -9.23
C MET A 18 38.68 13.76 -7.87
N ARG A 19 39.58 14.09 -6.94
CA ARG A 19 39.21 14.61 -5.60
C ARG A 19 38.55 15.97 -5.71
N LEU A 20 39.15 16.91 -6.46
CA LEU A 20 38.58 18.24 -6.70
C LEU A 20 37.23 18.17 -7.42
N LYS A 21 37.10 17.27 -8.40
CA LYS A 21 35.83 17.03 -9.09
C LYS A 21 34.75 16.53 -8.11
N LYS A 22 35.08 15.56 -7.27
CA LYS A 22 34.16 15.02 -6.25
C LYS A 22 33.75 16.08 -5.21
N GLU A 23 34.68 16.92 -4.78
CA GLU A 23 34.40 18.03 -3.84
C GLU A 23 33.50 19.10 -4.47
N ARG A 24 33.67 19.37 -5.76
CA ARG A 24 32.82 20.30 -6.50
C ARG A 24 31.41 19.74 -6.69
N GLU A 25 31.30 18.49 -7.11
CA GLU A 25 30.02 17.78 -7.24
C GLU A 25 29.27 17.76 -5.91
N ALA A 26 29.95 17.49 -4.78
CA ALA A 26 29.34 17.52 -3.46
C ALA A 26 28.84 18.91 -3.02
N ARG A 27 29.55 19.99 -3.41
CA ARG A 27 29.09 21.36 -3.15
C ARG A 27 27.89 21.74 -3.99
N GLU A 28 27.94 21.44 -5.29
CA GLU A 28 26.82 21.70 -6.22
C GLU A 28 25.58 20.90 -5.80
N GLU A 29 25.75 19.66 -5.34
CA GLU A 29 24.68 18.83 -4.78
C GLU A 29 24.08 19.45 -3.51
N LYS A 30 24.91 19.98 -2.62
CA LYS A 30 24.45 20.63 -1.38
C LYS A 30 23.69 21.93 -1.64
N GLU A 31 24.20 22.80 -2.51
CA GLU A 31 23.55 24.07 -2.87
C GLU A 31 22.22 23.83 -3.58
N PHE A 32 22.19 22.86 -4.50
CA PHE A 32 20.95 22.44 -5.14
C PHE A 32 19.98 21.88 -4.11
N TYR A 33 20.44 21.00 -3.22
CA TYR A 33 19.65 20.42 -2.13
C TYR A 33 19.00 21.49 -1.25
N GLU A 34 19.77 22.47 -0.78
CA GLU A 34 19.25 23.57 0.03
C GLU A 34 18.17 24.35 -0.73
N ARG A 35 18.33 24.52 -2.05
CA ARG A 35 17.31 25.19 -2.88
C ARG A 35 16.01 24.38 -3.01
N ILE A 36 16.09 23.06 -3.20
CA ILE A 36 14.90 22.22 -3.42
C ILE A 36 14.21 21.78 -2.12
N THR A 37 14.94 21.79 -1.01
CA THR A 37 14.48 21.38 0.33
C THR A 37 14.26 22.54 1.29
N SER A 38 14.13 23.75 0.75
CA SER A 38 13.75 24.94 1.52
C SER A 38 12.41 25.49 1.07
N GLY A 39 11.81 26.31 1.93
CA GLY A 39 10.54 26.98 1.68
C GLY A 39 9.29 26.11 1.85
N THR A 40 8.15 26.72 1.55
CA THR A 40 6.81 26.15 1.73
C THR A 40 6.56 24.88 0.91
N PRO A 41 6.99 24.76 -0.37
CA PRO A 41 6.77 23.54 -1.15
C PRO A 41 7.43 22.30 -0.54
N TRP A 42 8.59 22.47 0.08
CA TRP A 42 9.26 21.37 0.78
C TRP A 42 8.56 21.00 2.09
N LEU A 43 8.04 22.00 2.81
CA LEU A 43 7.22 21.75 4.01
C LEU A 43 5.97 20.94 3.66
N LEU A 44 5.26 21.32 2.60
CA LEU A 44 4.11 20.55 2.08
C LEU A 44 4.50 19.12 1.71
N PHE A 45 5.65 18.92 1.07
CA PHE A 45 6.10 17.59 0.70
C PHE A 45 6.36 16.72 1.95
N LYS A 46 7.02 17.28 2.97
CA LYS A 46 7.20 16.58 4.25
C LYS A 46 5.87 16.18 4.88
N THR A 47 4.86 17.05 4.83
CA THR A 47 3.51 16.72 5.31
C THR A 47 2.92 15.53 4.55
N VAL A 48 3.04 15.52 3.21
CA VAL A 48 2.60 14.38 2.38
C VAL A 48 3.35 13.11 2.74
N VAL A 49 4.67 13.17 2.93
CA VAL A 49 5.48 12.02 3.33
C VAL A 49 4.99 11.44 4.67
N VAL A 50 4.80 12.30 5.67
CA VAL A 50 4.30 11.87 6.99
C VAL A 50 2.91 11.24 6.86
N PHE A 51 2.00 11.90 6.14
CA PHE A 51 0.65 11.40 5.93
C PHE A 51 0.63 10.04 5.23
N CYS A 52 1.31 9.89 4.09
CA CYS A 52 1.36 8.63 3.35
C CYS A 52 2.05 7.52 4.16
N THR A 53 3.07 7.84 4.95
CA THR A 53 3.73 6.87 5.84
C THR A 53 2.78 6.39 6.94
N LEU A 54 2.05 7.30 7.58
CA LEU A 54 1.04 6.93 8.59
C LEU A 54 -0.07 6.08 7.98
N MET A 55 -0.55 6.44 6.78
CA MET A 55 -1.54 5.64 6.06
C MET A 55 -1.03 4.26 5.68
N ALA A 56 0.24 4.14 5.28
CA ALA A 56 0.85 2.84 5.00
C ALA A 56 0.86 1.97 6.26
N LEU A 57 1.19 2.53 7.42
CA LEU A 57 1.17 1.81 8.70
C LEU A 57 -0.26 1.41 9.10
N ILE A 58 -1.22 2.33 9.03
CA ILE A 58 -2.62 2.07 9.38
C ILE A 58 -3.19 0.99 8.47
N THR A 59 -3.05 1.12 7.15
CA THR A 59 -3.58 0.12 6.21
C THR A 59 -2.89 -1.25 6.36
N THR A 60 -1.60 -1.28 6.67
CA THR A 60 -0.90 -2.54 6.98
C THR A 60 -1.48 -3.18 8.23
N PHE A 61 -1.70 -2.40 9.29
CA PHE A 61 -2.34 -2.88 10.51
C PHE A 61 -3.75 -3.41 10.25
N GLU A 62 -4.57 -2.68 9.49
CA GLU A 62 -5.91 -3.08 9.08
C GLU A 62 -5.94 -4.43 8.34
N ILE A 63 -4.91 -4.73 7.54
CA ILE A 63 -4.81 -5.98 6.78
C ILE A 63 -4.42 -7.15 7.67
N PHE A 64 -3.42 -6.99 8.53
CA PHE A 64 -2.91 -8.10 9.33
C PHE A 64 -3.68 -8.37 10.61
N VAL A 65 -4.38 -7.36 11.15
CA VAL A 65 -5.12 -7.50 12.40
C VAL A 65 -6.60 -7.62 12.10
N ASP A 66 -7.22 -8.67 12.65
CA ASP A 66 -8.65 -8.87 12.62
C ASP A 66 -9.28 -8.16 13.82
N GLY A 67 -10.37 -7.43 13.57
CA GLY A 67 -11.14 -6.73 14.57
C GLY A 67 -12.21 -7.63 15.21
N PRO A 68 -13.28 -7.03 15.76
CA PRO A 68 -14.36 -7.80 16.37
C PRO A 68 -15.12 -8.59 15.30
N THR A 69 -15.66 -9.73 15.73
CA THR A 69 -16.53 -10.56 14.90
C THR A 69 -17.98 -10.39 15.35
N LYS A 70 -18.91 -10.44 14.41
CA LYS A 70 -20.36 -10.42 14.65
C LYS A 70 -20.97 -11.63 13.95
N LYS A 71 -21.73 -12.44 14.70
CA LYS A 71 -22.59 -13.47 14.12
C LYS A 71 -23.73 -12.82 13.35
N LEU A 72 -23.97 -13.32 12.14
CA LEU A 72 -24.99 -12.80 11.25
C LEU A 72 -26.25 -13.67 11.35
N SER A 73 -27.40 -13.01 11.35
CA SER A 73 -28.71 -13.63 11.20
C SER A 73 -29.13 -13.64 9.72
N GLU A 74 -30.18 -14.40 9.38
CA GLU A 74 -30.75 -14.45 8.03
C GLU A 74 -31.20 -13.08 7.49
N ASN A 75 -31.47 -12.11 8.36
CA ASN A 75 -31.88 -10.76 7.96
C ASN A 75 -30.70 -9.83 7.65
N ASP A 76 -29.47 -10.20 8.03
CA ASP A 76 -28.28 -9.36 7.89
C ASP A 76 -27.60 -9.50 6.52
N TRP A 77 -28.05 -10.45 5.68
CA TRP A 77 -27.50 -10.69 4.36
C TRP A 77 -28.60 -10.98 3.33
N LYS A 78 -28.28 -10.73 2.06
CA LYS A 78 -29.13 -11.07 0.92
C LYS A 78 -28.27 -11.51 -0.26
N ILE A 79 -28.82 -12.38 -1.10
CA ILE A 79 -28.20 -12.74 -2.38
C ILE A 79 -28.57 -11.66 -3.39
N ASP A 80 -27.58 -10.98 -3.93
CA ASP A 80 -27.77 -10.10 -5.07
C ASP A 80 -27.82 -10.96 -6.35
N ARG A 81 -28.90 -10.82 -7.11
CA ARG A 81 -29.13 -11.55 -8.37
C ARG A 81 -29.06 -10.65 -9.60
N ASP A 82 -28.83 -9.36 -9.41
CA ASP A 82 -28.74 -8.39 -10.51
C ASP A 82 -27.40 -8.50 -11.24
N TRP A 83 -26.41 -9.14 -10.61
CA TRP A 83 -25.09 -9.37 -11.17
C TRP A 83 -24.77 -10.87 -11.13
N GLU A 84 -24.45 -11.43 -12.31
CA GLU A 84 -23.99 -12.81 -12.46
C GLU A 84 -22.47 -12.85 -12.60
N TRP A 85 -21.82 -13.65 -11.75
CA TRP A 85 -20.41 -14.02 -11.92
C TRP A 85 -20.32 -15.55 -11.97
N THR A 86 -19.82 -16.08 -13.08
CA THR A 86 -19.69 -17.52 -13.31
C THR A 86 -19.04 -18.20 -12.10
N TRP A 87 -19.73 -19.23 -11.57
CA TRP A 87 -19.30 -20.04 -10.43
C TRP A 87 -19.22 -19.32 -9.08
N HIS A 88 -19.76 -18.12 -8.94
CA HIS A 88 -19.77 -17.38 -7.68
C HIS A 88 -21.18 -16.88 -7.33
N THR A 89 -21.49 -16.81 -6.04
CA THR A 89 -22.72 -16.18 -5.53
C THR A 89 -22.37 -14.81 -5.02
N ILE A 90 -23.14 -13.77 -5.38
CA ILE A 90 -22.92 -12.41 -4.84
C ILE A 90 -23.78 -12.25 -3.59
N LEU A 91 -23.11 -12.01 -2.48
CA LEU A 91 -23.72 -11.78 -1.17
C LEU A 91 -23.52 -10.34 -0.77
N ASP A 92 -24.63 -9.64 -0.54
CA ASP A 92 -24.62 -8.33 0.12
C ASP A 92 -24.89 -8.56 1.61
N VAL A 93 -23.89 -8.27 2.43
CA VAL A 93 -23.93 -8.41 3.89
C VAL A 93 -23.73 -7.04 4.51
N GLU A 94 -24.79 -6.47 5.07
CA GLU A 94 -24.79 -5.11 5.65
C GLU A 94 -24.21 -4.01 4.72
N GLY A 95 -24.38 -4.13 3.39
CA GLY A 95 -23.84 -3.19 2.40
C GLY A 95 -22.44 -3.56 1.89
N TYR A 96 -21.86 -4.66 2.37
CA TYR A 96 -20.57 -5.19 1.93
C TYR A 96 -20.75 -6.38 1.00
N MET A 97 -20.21 -6.28 -0.21
CA MET A 97 -20.28 -7.36 -1.19
C MET A 97 -19.19 -8.41 -1.00
N PHE A 98 -19.59 -9.68 -0.90
CA PHE A 98 -18.74 -10.86 -0.91
C PHE A 98 -19.14 -11.78 -2.05
N THR A 99 -18.18 -12.54 -2.56
CA THR A 99 -18.42 -13.40 -3.73
C THR A 99 -17.85 -14.79 -3.49
N PRO A 100 -18.40 -15.58 -2.55
CA PRO A 100 -17.95 -16.95 -2.36
C PRO A 100 -18.18 -17.81 -3.60
N GLU A 101 -17.34 -18.82 -3.78
CA GLU A 101 -17.53 -19.84 -4.82
C GLU A 101 -18.86 -20.57 -4.59
N LEU A 102 -19.61 -20.82 -5.66
CA LEU A 102 -20.96 -21.41 -5.61
C LEU A 102 -20.98 -22.75 -4.88
N ARG A 103 -19.92 -23.56 -5.06
CA ARG A 103 -19.76 -24.85 -4.39
C ARG A 103 -19.58 -24.72 -2.87
N ASP A 104 -18.77 -23.75 -2.46
CA ASP A 104 -18.51 -23.50 -1.04
C ASP A 104 -19.74 -22.86 -0.38
N TRP A 105 -20.45 -21.99 -1.11
CA TRP A 105 -21.70 -21.42 -0.66
C TRP A 105 -22.83 -22.45 -0.57
N SER A 106 -22.97 -23.38 -1.51
CA SER A 106 -24.06 -24.37 -1.43
C SER A 106 -23.93 -25.36 -0.27
N GLY A 107 -22.70 -25.60 0.21
CA GLY A 107 -22.41 -26.46 1.36
C GLY A 107 -22.30 -25.74 2.70
N HIS A 108 -22.66 -24.45 2.77
CA HIS A 108 -22.58 -23.69 4.02
C HIS A 108 -23.61 -24.19 5.04
N MET A 109 -23.23 -24.19 6.31
CA MET A 109 -24.13 -24.48 7.42
C MET A 109 -24.90 -23.21 7.82
N GLU A 110 -26.22 -23.35 7.94
CA GLU A 110 -27.09 -22.27 8.42
C GLU A 110 -26.64 -21.78 9.81
N ASN A 111 -26.78 -20.47 10.06
CA ASN A 111 -26.45 -19.82 11.34
C ASN A 111 -24.96 -19.87 11.77
N THR A 112 -24.04 -20.20 10.86
CA THR A 112 -22.58 -20.20 11.14
C THR A 112 -21.84 -18.98 10.57
N LEU A 113 -22.57 -18.10 9.88
CA LEU A 113 -22.04 -16.89 9.25
C LEU A 113 -21.56 -15.88 10.30
N GLU A 114 -20.34 -15.40 10.11
CA GLU A 114 -19.70 -14.38 10.94
C GLU A 114 -19.04 -13.33 10.04
N MET A 115 -19.29 -12.05 10.35
CA MET A 115 -18.57 -10.93 9.76
C MET A 115 -17.43 -10.54 10.67
N THR A 116 -16.21 -10.50 10.14
CA THR A 116 -15.05 -9.92 10.81
C THR A 116 -14.86 -8.49 10.32
N TYR A 117 -14.84 -7.55 11.26
CA TYR A 117 -14.63 -6.13 10.96
C TYR A 117 -13.15 -5.76 11.02
N SER A 118 -12.79 -4.71 10.30
CA SER A 118 -11.49 -4.10 10.40
C SER A 118 -11.32 -3.38 11.77
N PRO A 119 -10.11 -3.37 12.35
CA PRO A 119 -9.94 -2.91 13.73
C PRO A 119 -10.10 -1.39 13.92
N VAL A 120 -9.67 -0.57 12.96
CA VAL A 120 -9.70 0.90 13.00
C VAL A 120 -10.93 1.43 12.28
N PHE A 121 -11.13 1.08 11.01
CA PHE A 121 -12.23 1.63 10.21
C PHE A 121 -13.59 0.96 10.49
N ARG A 122 -13.61 -0.18 11.19
CA ARG A 122 -14.82 -0.95 11.51
C ARG A 122 -15.62 -1.31 10.26
N THR A 123 -14.94 -1.57 9.13
CA THR A 123 -15.57 -1.98 7.88
C THR A 123 -15.56 -3.50 7.74
N GLY A 124 -16.53 -4.06 7.01
CA GLY A 124 -16.59 -5.50 6.74
C GLY A 124 -15.36 -5.97 5.97
N LYS A 125 -14.53 -6.79 6.61
CA LYS A 125 -13.22 -7.23 6.09
C LYS A 125 -13.29 -8.66 5.55
N LYS A 126 -13.84 -9.57 6.35
CA LYS A 126 -13.92 -11.00 6.03
C LYS A 126 -15.30 -11.55 6.38
N LEU A 127 -15.80 -12.43 5.55
CA LEU A 127 -16.97 -13.26 5.82
C LEU A 127 -16.48 -14.68 6.13
N SER A 128 -16.90 -15.23 7.26
CA SER A 128 -16.49 -16.57 7.69
C SER A 128 -17.70 -17.43 7.96
N TYR A 129 -17.69 -18.67 7.48
CA TYR A 129 -18.79 -19.62 7.67
C TYR A 129 -18.27 -21.06 7.68
N ASP A 130 -19.06 -21.96 8.23
CA ASP A 130 -18.71 -23.37 8.28
C ASP A 130 -19.31 -24.10 7.07
N ILE A 131 -18.52 -24.98 6.46
CA ILE A 131 -18.92 -25.81 5.32
C ILE A 131 -18.91 -27.27 5.75
N GLU A 132 -19.99 -27.98 5.45
CA GLU A 132 -20.05 -29.44 5.61
C GLU A 132 -19.39 -30.10 4.40
N VAL A 133 -18.22 -30.71 4.62
CA VAL A 133 -17.48 -31.40 3.54
C VAL A 133 -17.92 -32.86 3.42
N ASN A 134 -18.21 -33.49 4.56
CA ASN A 134 -18.72 -34.86 4.73
C ASN A 134 -19.52 -34.90 6.05
N GLU A 135 -20.29 -35.97 6.30
CA GLU A 135 -21.14 -36.16 7.52
C GLU A 135 -20.43 -35.98 8.87
N SER A 136 -19.09 -35.98 8.91
CA SER A 136 -18.29 -35.84 10.13
C SER A 136 -17.25 -34.72 10.09
N THR A 137 -17.09 -34.02 8.95
CA THR A 137 -16.00 -33.05 8.76
C THR A 137 -16.55 -31.68 8.41
N ILE A 138 -16.37 -30.74 9.33
CA ILE A 138 -16.70 -29.33 9.17
C ILE A 138 -15.42 -28.56 8.87
N ARG A 139 -15.44 -27.72 7.82
CA ARG A 139 -14.34 -26.84 7.45
C ARG A 139 -14.76 -25.38 7.59
N ARG A 140 -13.98 -24.59 8.33
CA ARG A 140 -14.15 -23.12 8.36
C ARG A 140 -13.68 -22.54 7.04
N HIS A 141 -14.55 -21.80 6.35
CA HIS A 141 -14.23 -21.02 5.17
C HIS A 141 -14.15 -19.54 5.51
N GLU A 142 -13.21 -18.84 4.87
CA GLU A 142 -13.05 -17.39 5.01
C GLU A 142 -12.98 -16.76 3.61
N GLU A 143 -13.84 -15.79 3.38
CA GLU A 143 -13.91 -15.00 2.16
C GLU A 143 -13.50 -13.56 2.48
N ILE A 144 -12.50 -13.03 1.78
CA ILE A 144 -12.10 -11.62 1.91
C ILE A 144 -13.01 -10.78 1.01
N ARG A 145 -13.41 -9.60 1.49
CA ARG A 145 -14.24 -8.67 0.71
C ARG A 145 -13.57 -8.33 -0.63
N GLN A 146 -14.25 -8.64 -1.73
CA GLN A 146 -13.80 -8.26 -3.07
C GLN A 146 -13.94 -6.74 -3.27
N SER A 147 -13.12 -6.17 -4.18
CA SER A 147 -13.09 -4.73 -4.44
C SER A 147 -12.86 -3.86 -3.20
N SER A 148 -12.10 -4.38 -2.23
CA SER A 148 -11.71 -3.65 -1.02
C SER A 148 -10.23 -3.28 -1.05
N ILE A 149 -9.82 -2.35 -0.19
CA ILE A 149 -8.39 -2.01 -0.02
C ILE A 149 -7.54 -3.20 0.41
N PHE A 150 -8.17 -4.22 0.99
CA PHE A 150 -7.50 -5.43 1.48
C PHE A 150 -6.98 -6.29 0.33
N THR A 151 -7.66 -6.32 -0.82
CA THR A 151 -7.23 -7.11 -1.98
C THR A 151 -6.12 -6.42 -2.78
N TRP A 152 -5.92 -5.12 -2.58
CA TRP A 152 -4.85 -4.35 -3.25
C TRP A 152 -3.50 -4.45 -2.52
N PHE A 153 -3.46 -5.17 -1.40
CA PHE A 153 -2.22 -5.50 -0.72
C PHE A 153 -1.36 -6.46 -1.56
N PRO A 154 -0.02 -6.29 -1.60
CA PRO A 154 0.78 -5.22 -0.99
C PRO A 154 1.00 -3.99 -1.89
N ALA A 155 0.41 -3.97 -3.09
CA ALA A 155 0.68 -2.95 -4.11
C ALA A 155 0.36 -1.53 -3.63
N PHE A 156 -0.76 -1.35 -2.93
CA PHE A 156 -1.15 -0.05 -2.38
C PHE A 156 -0.14 0.47 -1.33
N GLN A 157 0.38 -0.40 -0.47
CA GLN A 157 1.37 -0.04 0.56
C GLN A 157 2.69 0.36 -0.09
N LEU A 158 3.15 -0.39 -1.09
CA LEU A 158 4.34 -0.02 -1.85
C LEU A 158 4.19 1.35 -2.51
N PHE A 159 3.01 1.64 -3.05
CA PHE A 159 2.69 2.93 -3.63
C PHE A 159 2.72 4.08 -2.59
N LEU A 160 2.17 3.85 -1.39
CA LEU A 160 2.22 4.81 -0.28
C LEU A 160 3.63 5.08 0.26
N LEU A 161 4.58 4.16 0.04
CA LEU A 161 5.97 4.33 0.47
C LEU A 161 6.81 5.15 -0.51
N ILE A 162 6.33 5.43 -1.73
CA ILE A 162 7.06 6.23 -2.73
C ILE A 162 7.51 7.61 -2.18
N PRO A 163 6.66 8.40 -1.50
CA PRO A 163 7.08 9.68 -0.93
C PRO A 163 8.17 9.50 0.12
N LEU A 164 8.08 8.46 0.97
CA LEU A 164 9.08 8.17 2.01
C LEU A 164 10.43 7.78 1.39
N ILE A 165 10.42 6.90 0.40
CA ILE A 165 11.64 6.52 -0.34
C ILE A 165 12.25 7.76 -0.99
N THR A 166 11.44 8.60 -1.62
CA THR A 166 11.89 9.87 -2.22
C THR A 166 12.49 10.81 -1.17
N PHE A 167 11.91 10.84 0.03
CA PHE A 167 12.42 11.62 1.15
C PHE A 167 13.71 11.04 1.74
N ILE A 168 13.95 9.72 1.71
CA ILE A 168 15.18 9.11 2.22
C ILE A 168 16.31 9.22 1.20
N PHE A 169 16.05 8.84 -0.05
CA PHE A 169 17.05 8.81 -1.13
C PHE A 169 17.18 10.15 -1.84
N LYS A 170 17.46 11.18 -1.04
CA LYS A 170 17.67 12.59 -1.43
C LYS A 170 18.91 12.71 -2.32
N ARG A 171 18.78 12.41 -3.61
CA ARG A 171 19.85 12.57 -4.61
C ARG A 171 19.47 13.61 -5.64
N GLN A 172 20.47 14.37 -6.11
CA GLN A 172 20.35 15.27 -7.25
C GLN A 172 20.14 14.46 -8.54
N SER A 173 18.91 14.03 -8.79
CA SER A 173 18.52 13.32 -10.00
C SER A 173 17.18 13.84 -10.49
N ALA A 174 16.96 13.81 -11.81
CA ALA A 174 15.65 14.10 -12.41
C ALA A 174 14.54 13.21 -11.79
N TRP A 175 14.90 11.99 -11.39
CA TRP A 175 14.03 11.05 -10.68
C TRP A 175 13.52 11.58 -9.34
N PHE A 176 14.33 12.32 -8.58
CA PHE A 176 13.88 12.92 -7.32
C PHE A 176 12.75 13.94 -7.54
N ASN A 177 12.92 14.83 -8.52
CA ASN A 177 11.90 15.83 -8.84
C ASN A 177 10.64 15.18 -9.40
N PHE A 178 10.79 14.18 -10.27
CA PHE A 178 9.68 13.41 -10.81
C PHE A 178 8.90 12.69 -9.70
N ALA A 179 9.60 11.96 -8.82
CA ALA A 179 8.97 11.23 -7.73
C ALA A 179 8.29 12.17 -6.71
N ARG A 180 8.86 13.34 -6.45
CA ARG A 180 8.23 14.39 -5.64
C ARG A 180 6.92 14.87 -6.26
N ILE A 181 6.92 15.19 -7.56
CA ILE A 181 5.70 15.62 -8.26
C ILE A 181 4.68 14.49 -8.30
N ALA A 182 5.11 13.27 -8.61
CA ALA A 182 4.24 12.10 -8.64
C ALA A 182 3.60 11.83 -7.27
N SER A 183 4.32 12.10 -6.18
CA SER A 183 3.79 12.01 -4.82
C SER A 183 2.61 12.98 -4.59
N PHE A 184 2.70 14.20 -5.13
CA PHE A 184 1.62 15.19 -5.00
C PHE A 184 0.45 14.96 -5.95
N VAL A 185 0.73 14.52 -7.18
CA VAL A 185 -0.30 14.43 -8.24
C VAL A 185 -1.00 13.07 -8.25
N PHE A 186 -0.29 12.00 -7.90
CA PHE A 186 -0.83 10.64 -7.96
C PHE A 186 -0.96 10.02 -6.57
N VAL A 187 0.11 10.03 -5.77
CA VAL A 187 0.10 9.28 -4.49
C VAL A 187 -0.90 9.89 -3.51
N LEU A 188 -0.81 11.18 -3.25
CA LEU A 188 -1.71 11.84 -2.31
C LEU A 188 -3.18 11.78 -2.77
N PRO A 189 -3.56 12.21 -3.99
CA PRO A 189 -4.96 12.14 -4.42
C PRO A 189 -5.49 10.71 -4.48
N GLY A 190 -4.66 9.75 -4.92
CA GLY A 190 -5.03 8.33 -4.89
C GLY A 190 -5.30 7.83 -3.47
N THR A 191 -4.47 8.23 -2.50
CA THR A 191 -4.67 7.89 -1.08
C THR A 191 -5.97 8.48 -0.55
N LEU A 192 -6.23 9.77 -0.84
CA LEU A 192 -7.45 10.45 -0.42
C LEU A 192 -8.71 9.80 -1.02
N LEU A 193 -8.64 9.42 -2.30
CA LEU A 193 -9.72 8.71 -2.98
C LEU A 193 -9.98 7.36 -2.31
N VAL A 194 -8.93 6.57 -2.05
CA VAL A 194 -9.07 5.28 -1.36
C VAL A 194 -9.70 5.45 0.01
N MET A 195 -9.27 6.43 0.80
CA MET A 195 -9.90 6.71 2.10
C MET A 195 -11.37 7.08 1.96
N TYR A 196 -11.71 7.92 0.98
CA TYR A 196 -13.08 8.33 0.72
C TYR A 196 -13.98 7.12 0.44
N TRP A 197 -13.55 6.19 -0.42
CA TRP A 197 -14.31 4.98 -0.75
C TRP A 197 -14.30 3.92 0.35
N THR A 198 -13.34 3.96 1.28
CA THR A 198 -13.28 3.02 2.40
C THR A 198 -14.16 3.47 3.57
N LEU A 199 -14.34 4.78 3.74
CA LEU A 199 -15.17 5.37 4.80
C LEU A 199 -16.65 5.54 4.42
N LEU A 200 -16.98 5.38 3.14
CA LEU A 200 -18.34 5.31 2.61
C LEU A 200 -18.80 3.85 2.54
#